data_AF-A0A9X2GD14-F1
#
_entry.id   AF-A0A9X2GD14-F1
#
_cell.length_a   1.000
_cell.length_b   1.000
_cell.length_c   1.000
_cell.angle_alpha   90.00
_cell.angle_beta   90.00
_cell.angle_gamma   90.00
#
_symmetry.space_group_name_H-M   'P 1'
#
loop_
_entity.id
_entity.type
_entity.pdbx_description
1 polymer ?
#
loop_
_entity_poly.entity_id
_entity_poly.type
_entity_poly.pdbx_seq_one_letter_code
_entity_poly.pdbx_strand_id
1 'polypeptide(L)'
;MGRGELSFERGGALSAAPLPRGFFDRPSHEVAPDLLGRVLVHGPVAVRLTEVEAYGGPGEDPAAHTYRGRTPRNAVMFGPPGHLYVYFTYGMHFCANLVCLPEGSGSAVLLRAGEVVAGVSEARARRSPGKPAASGAEPAPGDARSAGEARSAGEARSAGDARLAGDARPAGRRIADRDLARGPARLAVALGLLREHNGLDAVIDGSPAGRPHQSAAVLEGRPADPDLIRSGPRTGISTAKDTPWRFWIDGDETVSPYRAHVPRRRSAAATSVGEAPRS
;
A
#
# COMPACT_ATOMS: atom_id res chain seq x y z
N MET A 1 15.74 -25.87 -5.18
CA MET A 1 14.81 -24.73 -5.35
C MET A 1 15.63 -23.50 -5.67
N GLY A 2 15.50 -22.97 -6.90
CA GLY A 2 16.36 -21.90 -7.41
C GLY A 2 16.15 -20.60 -6.64
N ARG A 3 17.25 -19.99 -6.18
CA ARG A 3 17.28 -18.64 -5.61
C ARG A 3 17.08 -17.69 -6.79
N GLY A 4 15.85 -17.17 -6.96
CA GLY A 4 15.54 -16.28 -8.06
C GLY A 4 16.22 -14.93 -7.84
N GLU A 5 17.25 -14.62 -8.64
CA GLU A 5 17.60 -13.23 -8.91
C GLU A 5 16.36 -12.50 -9.43
N LEU A 6 16.14 -11.28 -8.98
CA LEU A 6 15.06 -10.44 -9.49
C LEU A 6 15.36 -10.13 -10.96
N SER A 7 14.71 -10.84 -11.87
CA SER A 7 14.68 -10.46 -13.28
C SER A 7 13.54 -9.46 -13.49
N PHE A 8 13.88 -8.25 -13.93
CA PHE A 8 12.87 -7.26 -14.28
C PHE A 8 12.23 -7.67 -15.61
N GLU A 9 10.93 -7.94 -15.58
CA GLU A 9 10.12 -8.34 -16.74
C GLU A 9 9.89 -7.17 -17.70
N ARG A 10 10.00 -5.92 -17.21
CA ARG A 10 9.80 -4.66 -17.94
C ARG A 10 10.72 -3.53 -17.44
N GLY A 11 10.97 -2.52 -18.28
CA GLY A 11 11.66 -1.28 -17.88
C GLY A 11 13.10 -1.09 -18.39
N GLY A 12 13.63 -1.98 -19.24
CA GLY A 12 15.05 -1.97 -19.64
C GLY A 12 15.96 -2.36 -18.47
N ALA A 13 17.27 -2.09 -18.57
CA ALA A 13 18.20 -2.33 -17.46
C ALA A 13 17.84 -1.40 -16.28
N LEU A 14 17.30 -1.97 -15.21
CA LEU A 14 17.07 -1.32 -13.92
C LEU A 14 18.16 -1.77 -12.94
N SER A 15 18.70 -0.83 -12.17
CA SER A 15 19.67 -1.17 -11.14
C SER A 15 19.00 -1.88 -9.96
N ALA A 16 19.52 -3.06 -9.61
CA ALA A 16 19.06 -3.84 -8.46
C ALA A 16 19.82 -3.48 -7.15
N ALA A 17 20.67 -2.45 -7.18
CA ALA A 17 21.41 -2.00 -5.99
C ALA A 17 20.42 -1.42 -4.95
N PRO A 18 20.51 -1.82 -3.67
CA PRO A 18 19.68 -1.22 -2.62
C PRO A 18 20.05 0.25 -2.40
N LEU A 19 19.05 1.09 -2.14
CA LEU A 19 19.30 2.45 -1.67
C LEU A 19 19.84 2.44 -0.24
N PRO A 20 20.84 3.30 0.08
CA PRO A 20 21.37 3.40 1.43
C PRO A 20 20.38 4.09 2.37
N ARG A 21 20.47 3.82 3.68
CA ARG A 21 19.63 4.49 4.69
C ARG A 21 19.70 6.02 4.63
N GLY A 22 20.88 6.58 4.35
CA GLY A 22 21.10 8.01 4.21
C GLY A 22 20.28 8.66 3.09
N PHE A 23 19.78 7.89 2.12
CA PHE A 23 18.83 8.40 1.13
C PHE A 23 17.52 8.87 1.78
N PHE A 24 17.06 8.18 2.83
CA PHE A 24 15.81 8.45 3.54
C PHE A 24 16.00 9.38 4.75
N ASP A 25 17.23 9.53 5.23
CA ASP A 25 17.59 10.39 6.36
C ASP A 25 17.65 11.88 5.97
N ARG A 26 16.55 12.36 5.38
CA ARG A 26 16.37 13.71 4.83
C ARG A 26 14.90 14.13 4.97
N PRO A 27 14.56 15.42 4.84
CA PRO A 27 13.17 15.87 4.83
C PRO A 27 12.34 15.17 3.74
N SER A 28 11.11 14.75 4.06
CA SER A 28 10.29 13.96 3.14
C SER A 28 9.98 14.68 1.82
N HIS A 29 9.90 16.00 1.81
CA HIS A 29 9.68 16.79 0.60
C HIS A 29 10.91 16.86 -0.32
N GLU A 30 12.11 16.55 0.18
CA GLU A 30 13.32 16.36 -0.62
C GLU A 30 13.44 14.89 -1.08
N VAL A 31 13.11 13.93 -0.22
CA VAL A 31 13.13 12.50 -0.55
C VAL A 31 12.10 12.14 -1.62
N ALA A 32 10.91 12.76 -1.59
CA ALA A 32 9.80 12.43 -2.46
C ALA A 32 10.12 12.55 -3.97
N PRO A 33 10.62 13.68 -4.51
CA PRO A 33 10.99 13.75 -5.92
C PRO A 33 12.09 12.75 -6.30
N ASP A 34 13.09 12.54 -5.43
CA ASP A 34 14.19 11.59 -5.68
C ASP A 34 13.76 10.12 -5.68
N LEU A 35 12.60 9.81 -5.08
CA LEU A 35 11.99 8.48 -5.09
C LEU A 35 11.35 8.11 -6.43
N LEU A 36 11.09 9.09 -7.31
CA LEU A 36 10.51 8.81 -8.62
C LEU A 36 11.52 8.05 -9.49
N GLY A 37 11.07 6.93 -10.06
CA GLY A 37 11.91 6.01 -10.83
C GLY A 37 12.64 4.93 -9.99
N ARG A 38 12.63 5.05 -8.65
CA ARG A 38 13.13 4.01 -7.74
C ARG A 38 12.18 2.82 -7.71
N VAL A 39 12.68 1.65 -7.30
CA VAL A 39 11.89 0.42 -7.32
C VAL A 39 11.68 -0.10 -5.91
N LEU A 40 10.41 -0.19 -5.48
CA LEU A 40 10.04 -0.92 -4.26
C LEU A 40 9.77 -2.38 -4.59
N VAL A 41 10.42 -3.30 -3.88
CA VAL A 41 10.16 -4.75 -3.98
C VAL A 41 9.57 -5.25 -2.69
N HIS A 42 8.57 -6.14 -2.80
CA HIS A 42 8.05 -6.93 -1.70
C HIS A 42 7.65 -8.33 -2.19
N GLY A 43 8.31 -9.35 -1.62
CA GLY A 43 8.20 -10.72 -2.12
C GLY A 43 8.55 -10.80 -3.61
N PRO A 44 7.69 -11.38 -4.48
CA PRO A 44 7.97 -11.53 -5.91
C PRO A 44 7.63 -10.29 -6.75
N VAL A 45 7.03 -9.25 -6.17
CA VAL A 45 6.53 -8.08 -6.93
C VAL A 45 7.46 -6.88 -6.76
N ALA A 46 7.81 -6.25 -7.88
CA ALA A 46 8.58 -5.01 -7.91
C ALA A 46 7.79 -3.89 -8.62
N VAL A 47 7.77 -2.70 -8.02
CA VAL A 47 7.06 -1.52 -8.54
C VAL A 47 8.04 -0.36 -8.69
N ARG A 48 8.21 0.15 -9.92
CA ARG A 48 8.89 1.42 -10.20
C ARG A 48 7.95 2.56 -9.82
N LEU A 49 8.35 3.40 -8.88
CA LEU A 49 7.52 4.49 -8.36
C LEU A 49 7.41 5.62 -9.39
N THR A 50 6.18 6.10 -9.62
CA THR A 50 5.87 7.17 -10.58
C THR A 50 5.09 8.31 -9.97
N GLU A 51 4.56 8.12 -8.76
CA GLU A 51 3.84 9.13 -8.00
C GLU A 51 4.01 8.86 -6.49
N VAL A 52 4.28 9.94 -5.74
CA VAL A 52 4.42 9.92 -4.27
C VAL A 52 3.88 11.20 -3.64
N GLU A 53 3.67 11.20 -2.32
CA GLU A 53 3.33 12.40 -1.54
C GLU A 53 4.19 12.52 -0.28
N ALA A 54 4.73 13.71 -0.01
CA ALA A 54 5.46 14.00 1.21
C ALA A 54 4.53 14.42 2.34
N TYR A 55 4.89 13.99 3.56
CA TYR A 55 4.22 14.35 4.81
C TYR A 55 5.27 14.81 5.83
N GLY A 56 5.07 16.02 6.37
CA GLY A 56 6.01 16.69 7.27
C GLY A 56 5.99 16.20 8.72
N GLY A 57 6.80 16.84 9.56
CA GLY A 57 6.95 16.54 10.98
C GLY A 57 5.78 16.97 11.87
N PRO A 58 5.83 16.64 13.18
CA PRO A 58 4.93 17.20 14.19
C PRO A 58 4.88 18.73 14.14
N GLY A 59 3.69 19.31 14.20
CA GLY A 59 3.49 20.77 14.14
C GLY A 59 3.68 21.42 12.77
N GLU A 60 4.34 20.77 11.81
CA GLU A 60 4.64 21.34 10.49
C GLU A 60 3.52 21.10 9.48
N ASP A 61 2.99 19.87 9.44
CA ASP A 61 2.07 19.45 8.37
C ASP A 61 0.74 18.95 8.94
N PRO A 62 -0.31 19.78 8.95
CA PRO A 62 -1.64 19.42 9.43
C PRO A 62 -2.31 18.25 8.71
N ALA A 63 -1.79 17.79 7.56
CA ALA A 63 -2.30 16.62 6.84
C ALA A 63 -1.59 15.32 7.25
N ALA A 64 -0.45 15.40 7.95
CA ALA A 64 0.33 14.24 8.36
C ALA A 64 -0.25 13.54 9.59
N HIS A 65 -0.12 12.22 9.66
CA HIS A 65 -0.45 11.45 10.86
C HIS A 65 0.41 11.83 12.06
N THR A 66 1.59 12.40 11.83
CA THR A 66 2.56 12.83 12.85
C THR A 66 2.29 14.24 13.38
N TYR A 67 1.35 14.99 12.79
CA TYR A 67 1.10 16.40 13.12
C TYR A 67 0.91 16.66 14.62
N ARG A 68 0.17 15.79 15.32
CA ARG A 68 -0.10 15.88 16.77
C ARG A 68 0.90 15.07 17.62
N GLY A 69 2.05 14.72 17.05
CA GLY A 69 3.07 13.92 17.70
C GLY A 69 2.82 12.41 17.63
N ARG A 70 3.61 11.69 18.43
CA ARG A 70 3.66 10.22 18.44
C ARG A 70 2.47 9.61 19.16
N THR A 71 1.93 8.55 18.58
CA THR A 71 0.87 7.69 19.10
C THR A 71 1.23 6.23 18.83
N PRO A 72 0.59 5.25 19.49
CA PRO A 72 0.82 3.83 19.18
C PRO A 72 0.57 3.50 17.69
N ARG A 73 -0.40 4.17 17.05
CA ARG A 73 -0.77 3.92 15.64
C ARG A 73 0.26 4.41 14.64
N ASN A 74 0.92 5.54 14.91
CA ASN A 74 1.90 6.15 13.99
C ASN A 74 3.35 5.95 14.46
N ALA A 75 3.59 5.16 15.52
CA ALA A 75 4.90 5.01 16.13
C ALA A 75 6.01 4.62 15.15
N VAL A 76 5.68 3.84 14.10
CA VAL A 76 6.63 3.48 13.03
C VAL A 76 7.14 4.71 12.28
N MET A 77 6.31 5.75 12.07
CA MET A 77 6.76 7.00 11.42
C MET A 77 7.82 7.76 12.22
N PHE A 78 7.99 7.43 13.50
CA PHE A 78 9.04 7.97 14.38
C PHE A 78 10.21 7.00 14.54
N GLY A 79 10.22 5.87 13.82
CA GLY A 79 11.31 4.90 13.80
C GLY A 79 12.43 5.30 12.84
N PRO A 80 13.37 4.38 12.55
CA PRO A 80 14.50 4.68 11.68
C PRO A 80 14.06 4.95 10.22
N PRO A 81 14.80 5.82 9.49
CA PRO A 81 14.48 6.16 8.10
C PRO A 81 14.57 4.93 7.20
N GLY A 82 13.69 4.86 6.19
CA GLY A 82 13.57 3.73 5.25
C GLY A 82 12.64 2.60 5.69
N HIS A 83 12.04 2.67 6.88
CA HIS A 83 11.04 1.69 7.31
C HIS A 83 9.69 1.92 6.63
N LEU A 84 8.90 0.85 6.45
CA LEU A 84 7.54 0.92 5.91
C LEU A 84 6.53 1.23 7.00
N TYR A 85 5.88 2.38 6.91
CA TYR A 85 4.65 2.65 7.68
C TYR A 85 3.42 2.22 6.88
N VAL A 86 2.82 1.10 7.27
CA VAL A 86 1.64 0.52 6.61
C VAL A 86 0.42 0.70 7.49
N TYR A 87 -0.63 1.33 6.96
CA TYR A 87 -1.84 1.59 7.72
C TYR A 87 -3.11 1.30 6.92
N PHE A 88 -4.16 0.92 7.63
CA PHE A 88 -5.48 0.67 7.04
C PHE A 88 -6.24 1.98 6.84
N THR A 89 -6.87 2.12 5.68
CA THR A 89 -7.61 3.31 5.26
C THR A 89 -8.97 2.95 4.65
N TYR A 90 -9.95 3.84 4.84
CA TYR A 90 -11.31 3.77 4.28
C TYR A 90 -12.03 2.40 4.44
N GLY A 91 -11.71 1.64 5.49
CA GLY A 91 -12.40 0.40 5.82
C GLY A 91 -12.12 -0.79 4.89
N MET A 92 -11.27 -0.64 3.87
CA MET A 92 -11.11 -1.66 2.83
C MET A 92 -9.68 -1.90 2.34
N HIS A 93 -8.76 -0.93 2.51
CA HIS A 93 -7.45 -0.99 1.86
C HIS A 93 -6.31 -0.54 2.76
N PHE A 94 -5.09 -0.95 2.44
CA PHE A 94 -3.87 -0.46 3.08
C PHE A 94 -3.21 0.62 2.22
N CYS A 95 -2.42 1.48 2.86
CA CYS A 95 -1.47 2.39 2.22
C CYS A 95 -0.11 2.21 2.90
N ALA A 96 0.96 2.52 2.18
CA ALA A 96 2.34 2.35 2.65
C ALA A 96 3.16 3.61 2.42
N ASN A 97 4.03 3.92 3.38
CA ASN A 97 4.92 5.08 3.35
C ASN A 97 6.33 4.63 3.69
N LEU A 98 7.33 5.37 3.23
CA LEU A 98 8.71 5.21 3.66
C LEU A 98 9.04 6.30 4.67
N VAL A 99 9.50 5.91 5.86
CA VAL A 99 9.88 6.82 6.94
C VAL A 99 11.08 7.66 6.52
N CYS A 100 11.05 8.93 6.88
CA CYS A 100 12.10 9.92 6.59
C CYS A 100 12.55 10.61 7.88
N LEU A 101 13.70 11.29 7.81
CA LEU A 101 14.42 11.92 8.93
C LEU A 101 14.96 10.90 9.96
N PRO A 102 15.85 11.33 10.89
CA PRO A 102 16.34 10.46 11.94
C PRO A 102 15.22 9.98 12.85
N GLU A 103 15.46 8.86 13.53
CA GLU A 103 14.56 8.31 14.54
C GLU A 103 14.12 9.38 15.54
N GLY A 104 12.83 9.38 15.87
CA GLY A 104 12.19 10.36 16.76
C GLY A 104 11.60 11.59 16.05
N SER A 105 11.92 11.83 14.77
CA SER A 105 11.50 13.06 14.09
C SER A 105 10.05 13.03 13.58
N GLY A 106 9.61 11.91 12.97
CA GLY A 106 8.21 11.74 12.55
C GLY A 106 7.85 12.31 11.18
N SER A 107 8.42 11.79 10.09
CA SER A 107 8.12 12.21 8.71
C SER A 107 8.09 11.01 7.77
N ALA A 108 7.40 11.10 6.63
CA ALA A 108 7.39 10.02 5.64
C ALA A 108 6.96 10.46 4.24
N VAL A 109 7.22 9.61 3.26
CA VAL A 109 6.71 9.70 1.89
C VAL A 109 5.68 8.59 1.64
N LEU A 110 4.44 8.95 1.32
CA LEU A 110 3.40 8.03 0.87
C LEU A 110 3.70 7.54 -0.55
N LEU A 111 3.63 6.22 -0.74
CA LEU A 111 3.77 5.58 -2.03
C LEU A 111 2.41 5.53 -2.73
N ARG A 112 2.27 6.27 -3.84
CA ARG A 112 0.96 6.45 -4.48
C ARG A 112 0.78 5.61 -5.71
N ALA A 113 1.71 5.63 -6.64
CA ALA A 113 1.55 4.89 -7.87
C ALA A 113 2.88 4.43 -8.46
N GLY A 114 2.79 3.45 -9.35
CA GLY A 114 3.95 2.94 -10.04
C GLY A 114 3.62 1.91 -11.11
N GLU A 115 4.65 1.58 -11.88
CA GLU A 115 4.65 0.52 -12.87
C GLU A 115 5.11 -0.80 -12.23
N VAL A 116 4.35 -1.88 -12.43
CA VAL A 116 4.78 -3.22 -12.00
C VAL A 116 5.81 -3.75 -13.00
N VAL A 117 7.08 -3.81 -12.56
CA VAL A 117 8.24 -4.17 -13.38
C VAL A 117 8.73 -5.61 -13.19
N ALA A 118 8.26 -6.31 -12.15
CA ALA A 118 8.44 -7.75 -11.96
C ALA A 118 7.26 -8.33 -11.17
N GLY A 119 6.94 -9.61 -11.37
CA GLY A 119 5.85 -10.28 -10.66
C GLY A 119 4.46 -9.85 -11.16
N VAL A 120 4.33 -9.54 -12.44
CA VAL A 120 3.10 -8.97 -13.03
C VAL A 120 1.90 -9.90 -12.86
N SER A 121 2.10 -11.21 -13.06
CA SER A 121 1.06 -12.22 -12.91
C SER A 121 0.55 -12.28 -11.47
N GLU A 122 1.45 -12.20 -10.49
CA GLU A 122 1.12 -12.20 -9.06
C GLU A 122 0.38 -10.92 -8.67
N ALA A 123 0.87 -9.75 -9.10
CA ALA A 123 0.19 -8.47 -8.88
C ALA A 123 -1.23 -8.49 -9.47
N ARG A 124 -1.42 -9.07 -10.66
CA ARG A 124 -2.74 -9.18 -11.30
C ARG A 124 -3.66 -10.13 -10.54
N ALA A 125 -3.15 -11.25 -10.05
CA ALA A 125 -3.92 -12.19 -9.25
C ALA A 125 -4.46 -11.51 -7.98
N ARG A 126 -3.63 -10.72 -7.28
CA ARG A 126 -4.03 -9.96 -6.09
C ARG A 126 -5.06 -8.85 -6.38
N ARG A 127 -5.02 -8.28 -7.58
CA ARG A 127 -5.95 -7.21 -8.01
C ARG A 127 -7.28 -7.74 -8.55
N SER A 128 -7.40 -9.03 -8.85
CA SER A 128 -8.61 -9.63 -9.42
C SER A 128 -9.67 -9.90 -8.34
N PRO A 129 -10.94 -9.50 -8.53
CA PRO A 129 -12.00 -9.75 -7.55
C PRO A 129 -12.22 -11.25 -7.32
N GLY A 130 -12.31 -11.68 -6.05
CA GLY A 130 -12.79 -13.03 -5.70
C GLY A 130 -11.77 -14.01 -5.11
N LYS A 131 -10.53 -13.59 -4.84
CA LYS A 131 -9.59 -14.38 -4.02
C LYS A 131 -9.22 -13.56 -2.77
N PRO A 132 -9.62 -13.99 -1.56
CA PRO A 132 -9.00 -13.43 -0.35
C PRO A 132 -7.49 -13.61 -0.48
N ALA A 133 -6.71 -12.58 -0.13
CA ALA A 133 -5.31 -12.80 0.22
C ALA A 133 -5.32 -13.89 1.29
N ALA A 134 -4.56 -14.97 1.10
CA ALA A 134 -4.50 -16.05 2.05
C ALA A 134 -4.07 -15.48 3.40
N SER A 135 -5.02 -15.28 4.31
CA SER A 135 -4.74 -14.92 5.68
C SER A 135 -4.27 -16.18 6.38
N GLY A 136 -2.95 -16.32 6.54
CA GLY A 136 -2.34 -17.28 7.47
C GLY A 136 -2.49 -16.83 8.92
N ALA A 137 -3.62 -16.23 9.29
CA ALA A 137 -3.91 -15.88 10.68
C ALA A 137 -4.82 -16.97 11.25
N GLU A 138 -4.25 -17.84 12.07
CA GLU A 138 -5.02 -18.54 13.09
C GLU A 138 -5.78 -17.50 13.93
N PRO A 139 -7.05 -17.76 14.28
CA PRO A 139 -7.75 -16.90 15.22
C PRO A 139 -7.01 -16.87 16.55
N ALA A 140 -6.87 -15.69 17.14
CA ALA A 140 -6.35 -15.53 18.49
C ALA A 140 -7.14 -16.42 19.47
N PRO A 141 -6.50 -17.04 20.47
CA PRO A 141 -7.17 -17.92 21.41
C PRO A 141 -8.18 -17.10 22.21
N GLY A 142 -9.47 -17.34 21.92
CA GLY A 142 -10.59 -16.90 22.73
C GLY A 142 -10.78 -17.86 23.91
N ASP A 143 -11.08 -17.29 25.06
CA ASP A 143 -11.22 -17.96 26.35
C ASP A 143 -12.09 -19.23 26.29
N ALA A 144 -11.48 -20.32 26.75
CA ALA A 144 -12.08 -21.64 26.83
C ALA A 144 -13.33 -21.65 27.73
N ARG A 145 -14.48 -22.04 27.18
CA ARG A 145 -15.57 -22.66 27.95
C ARG A 145 -16.20 -23.82 27.18
N SER A 146 -16.10 -24.99 27.83
CA SER A 146 -16.93 -26.20 27.74
C SER A 146 -17.10 -26.91 26.39
N ALA A 147 -16.40 -28.04 26.30
CA ALA A 147 -16.65 -29.13 25.36
C ALA A 147 -17.96 -29.89 25.69
N GLY A 148 -18.64 -30.36 24.66
CA GLY A 148 -19.80 -31.26 24.74
C GLY A 148 -19.96 -32.06 23.44
N GLU A 149 -19.44 -33.29 23.46
CA GLU A 149 -19.94 -34.52 22.83
C GLU A 149 -20.04 -34.68 21.29
N ALA A 150 -19.14 -35.56 20.82
CA ALA A 150 -19.23 -36.63 19.81
C ALA A 150 -20.50 -36.81 18.93
N ARG A 151 -20.30 -37.13 17.64
CA ARG A 151 -20.49 -38.49 17.05
C ARG A 151 -20.24 -38.57 15.53
N SER A 152 -19.40 -39.56 15.19
CA SER A 152 -19.38 -40.52 14.07
C SER A 152 -19.80 -40.19 12.62
N ALA A 153 -18.94 -40.71 11.74
CA ALA A 153 -19.01 -40.92 10.30
C ALA A 153 -20.30 -41.54 9.71
N GLY A 154 -20.51 -41.26 8.42
CA GLY A 154 -21.43 -41.99 7.54
C GLY A 154 -21.10 -41.74 6.06
N GLU A 155 -20.60 -42.77 5.39
CA GLU A 155 -20.22 -42.84 3.99
C GLU A 155 -21.41 -42.84 3.00
N ALA A 156 -21.08 -42.34 1.79
CA ALA A 156 -21.54 -42.77 0.47
C ALA A 156 -23.02 -42.56 0.04
N ARG A 157 -23.20 -41.94 -1.14
CA ARG A 157 -23.60 -42.64 -2.37
C ARG A 157 -23.69 -41.70 -3.59
N SER A 158 -23.57 -42.35 -4.74
CA SER A 158 -23.33 -41.88 -6.09
C SER A 158 -24.58 -41.45 -6.89
N ALA A 159 -24.27 -40.79 -8.02
CA ALA A 159 -24.92 -40.83 -9.33
C ALA A 159 -26.06 -39.82 -9.60
N GLY A 160 -25.94 -39.11 -10.73
CA GLY A 160 -26.98 -38.25 -11.27
C GLY A 160 -26.46 -37.28 -12.33
N ASP A 161 -26.35 -37.78 -13.55
CA ASP A 161 -26.02 -37.05 -14.77
C ASP A 161 -27.07 -35.95 -15.05
N ALA A 162 -26.64 -34.69 -15.15
CA ALA A 162 -27.46 -33.60 -15.69
C ALA A 162 -26.56 -32.55 -16.32
N ARG A 163 -26.46 -32.62 -17.65
CA ARG A 163 -25.92 -31.57 -18.50
C ARG A 163 -26.71 -30.29 -18.23
N LEU A 164 -26.06 -29.29 -17.63
CA LEU A 164 -26.52 -27.91 -17.64
C LEU A 164 -25.47 -27.08 -18.36
N ALA A 165 -25.93 -26.43 -19.42
CA ALA A 165 -25.19 -25.53 -20.28
C ALA A 165 -24.34 -24.57 -19.43
N GLY A 166 -23.07 -24.47 -19.79
CA GLY A 166 -22.14 -23.54 -19.18
C GLY A 166 -22.64 -22.11 -19.41
N ASP A 167 -23.21 -21.54 -18.37
CA ASP A 167 -23.38 -20.10 -18.25
C ASP A 167 -21.98 -19.55 -17.94
N ALA A 168 -21.17 -19.43 -18.99
CA ALA A 168 -19.87 -18.80 -18.92
C ALA A 168 -20.09 -17.36 -18.47
N ARG A 169 -19.90 -17.11 -17.17
CA ARG A 169 -19.85 -15.75 -16.63
C ARG A 169 -18.95 -14.93 -17.56
N PRO A 170 -19.37 -13.72 -17.99
CA PRO A 170 -18.55 -12.92 -18.87
C PRO A 170 -17.18 -12.77 -18.23
N ALA A 171 -16.13 -13.17 -18.96
CA ALA A 171 -14.76 -13.07 -18.50
C ALA A 171 -14.53 -11.63 -18.04
N GLY A 172 -14.44 -11.43 -16.72
CA GLY A 172 -14.32 -10.11 -16.13
C GLY A 172 -13.21 -9.34 -16.84
N ARG A 173 -13.49 -8.09 -17.25
CA ARG A 173 -12.53 -7.25 -18.00
C ARG A 173 -11.16 -7.30 -17.33
N ARG A 174 -10.17 -7.86 -18.03
CA ARG A 174 -8.78 -7.97 -17.54
C ARG A 174 -8.28 -6.57 -17.17
N ILE A 175 -7.81 -6.41 -15.93
CA ILE A 175 -7.22 -5.15 -15.46
C ILE A 175 -5.98 -4.88 -16.30
N ALA A 176 -5.87 -3.69 -16.90
CA ALA A 176 -4.68 -3.31 -17.68
C ALA A 176 -3.46 -3.16 -16.78
N ASP A 177 -2.27 -3.42 -17.32
CA ASP A 177 -1.03 -3.50 -16.53
C ASP A 177 -0.71 -2.16 -15.86
N ARG A 178 -0.93 -1.06 -16.58
CA ARG A 178 -0.82 0.31 -16.05
C ARG A 178 -1.72 0.60 -14.86
N ASP A 179 -2.82 -0.15 -14.70
CA ASP A 179 -3.80 0.05 -13.63
C ASP A 179 -3.57 -0.84 -12.40
N LEU A 180 -2.56 -1.73 -12.44
CA LEU A 180 -2.27 -2.66 -11.35
C LEU A 180 -1.89 -1.93 -10.06
N ALA A 181 -1.04 -0.92 -10.15
CA ALA A 181 -0.54 -0.14 -9.02
C ALA A 181 -0.85 1.38 -9.14
N ARG A 182 -1.85 1.75 -9.95
CA ARG A 182 -2.27 3.15 -10.17
C ARG A 182 -3.14 3.70 -9.04
N GLY A 183 -2.50 4.07 -7.93
CA GLY A 183 -3.12 4.64 -6.73
C GLY A 183 -2.73 3.88 -5.45
N PRO A 184 -2.72 4.54 -4.27
CA PRO A 184 -1.97 4.06 -3.11
C PRO A 184 -2.48 2.71 -2.58
N ALA A 185 -3.80 2.54 -2.55
CA ALA A 185 -4.44 1.26 -2.20
C ALA A 185 -4.13 0.15 -3.21
N ARG A 186 -4.06 0.48 -4.50
CA ARG A 186 -3.78 -0.49 -5.56
C ARG A 186 -2.32 -0.93 -5.53
N LEU A 187 -1.40 0.02 -5.31
CA LEU A 187 0.01 -0.25 -5.10
C LEU A 187 0.23 -1.19 -3.91
N ALA A 188 -0.40 -0.92 -2.77
CA ALA A 188 -0.31 -1.80 -1.60
C ALA A 188 -0.82 -3.22 -1.90
N VAL A 189 -1.96 -3.35 -2.59
CA VAL A 189 -2.50 -4.66 -2.99
C VAL A 189 -1.59 -5.38 -4.00
N ALA A 190 -1.05 -4.67 -4.99
CA ALA A 190 -0.15 -5.26 -5.98
C ALA A 190 1.11 -5.85 -5.29
N LEU A 191 1.71 -5.08 -4.37
CA LEU A 191 2.86 -5.51 -3.58
C LEU A 191 2.51 -6.56 -2.52
N GLY A 192 1.23 -6.76 -2.19
CA GLY A 192 0.81 -7.69 -1.13
C GLY A 192 1.12 -7.16 0.27
N LEU A 193 1.14 -5.83 0.45
CA LEU A 193 1.36 -5.20 1.74
C LEU A 193 0.08 -5.27 2.59
N LEU A 194 0.28 -5.59 3.87
CA LEU A 194 -0.74 -5.90 4.88
C LEU A 194 -0.30 -5.30 6.21
N ARG A 195 -1.15 -5.38 7.23
CA ARG A 195 -0.84 -4.83 8.56
C ARG A 195 0.44 -5.40 9.17
N GLU A 196 0.70 -6.70 9.00
CA GLU A 196 1.90 -7.38 9.51
C GLU A 196 3.22 -6.84 8.93
N HIS A 197 3.14 -6.16 7.77
CA HIS A 197 4.28 -5.54 7.10
C HIS A 197 4.58 -4.11 7.62
N ASN A 198 3.80 -3.61 8.59
CA ASN A 198 4.06 -2.32 9.22
C ASN A 198 5.32 -2.41 10.10
N GLY A 199 6.32 -1.58 9.80
CA GLY A 199 7.62 -1.57 10.47
C GLY A 199 8.69 -2.41 9.78
N LEU A 200 8.42 -3.00 8.60
CA LEU A 200 9.47 -3.65 7.83
C LEU A 200 10.54 -2.65 7.41
N ASP A 201 11.81 -3.02 7.58
CA ASP A 201 12.92 -2.26 7.01
C ASP A 201 13.00 -2.49 5.49
N ALA A 202 12.85 -1.43 4.71
CA ALA A 202 12.99 -1.48 3.26
C ALA A 202 14.42 -1.14 2.79
N VAL A 203 15.31 -0.82 3.72
CA VAL A 203 16.74 -0.66 3.47
C VAL A 203 17.41 -2.00 3.78
N ILE A 204 18.05 -2.59 2.79
CA ILE A 204 18.90 -3.75 3.02
C ILE A 204 20.34 -3.25 3.00
N ASP A 205 20.80 -2.77 4.15
CA ASP A 205 22.22 -2.50 4.34
C ASP A 205 22.96 -3.84 4.34
N GLY A 206 23.75 -4.12 3.31
CA GLY A 206 24.74 -5.20 3.31
C GLY A 206 24.25 -6.65 3.16
N SER A 207 22.97 -6.94 2.88
CA SER A 207 22.59 -8.34 2.55
C SER A 207 22.68 -8.63 1.04
N PRO A 208 23.39 -9.70 0.63
CA PRO A 208 23.52 -10.08 -0.77
C PRO A 208 22.16 -10.51 -1.38
N ALA A 209 22.07 -10.43 -2.70
CA ALA A 209 20.90 -10.81 -3.48
C ALA A 209 20.39 -12.21 -3.08
N GLY A 210 19.25 -12.22 -2.38
CA GLY A 210 18.66 -13.39 -1.76
C GLY A 210 17.66 -12.96 -0.68
N ARG A 211 16.68 -12.13 -1.06
CA ARG A 211 15.70 -11.57 -0.12
C ARG A 211 14.71 -12.66 0.33
N PRO A 212 14.48 -12.85 1.63
CA PRO A 212 13.34 -13.63 2.13
C PRO A 212 12.01 -13.15 1.53
N HIS A 213 11.02 -14.04 1.44
CA HIS A 213 9.70 -13.74 0.84
C HIS A 213 8.93 -12.61 1.57
N GLN A 214 9.35 -12.26 2.79
CA GLN A 214 8.76 -11.23 3.65
C GLN A 214 9.61 -9.94 3.74
N SER A 215 10.70 -9.85 2.97
CA SER A 215 11.57 -8.67 3.01
C SER A 215 11.14 -7.61 1.99
N ALA A 216 11.25 -6.35 2.39
CA ALA A 216 11.07 -5.20 1.52
C ALA A 216 12.42 -4.67 1.02
N ALA A 217 12.39 -3.91 -0.06
CA ALA A 217 13.56 -3.33 -0.69
C ALA A 217 13.21 -2.02 -1.36
N VAL A 218 14.00 -0.97 -1.19
CA VAL A 218 14.06 0.10 -2.18
C VAL A 218 15.36 -0.02 -2.96
N LEU A 219 15.24 -0.11 -4.28
CA LEU A 219 16.35 -0.26 -5.21
C LEU A 219 16.53 1.02 -6.02
N GLU A 220 17.77 1.25 -6.44
CA GLU A 220 18.20 2.38 -7.26
C GLU A 220 17.34 2.53 -8.53
N GLY A 221 16.97 1.41 -9.19
CA GLY A 221 16.07 1.41 -10.33
C GLY A 221 16.63 2.23 -11.51
N ARG A 222 15.80 3.13 -12.03
CA ARG A 222 16.22 4.20 -12.96
C ARG A 222 15.60 5.50 -12.47
N PRO A 223 16.36 6.41 -11.84
CA PRO A 223 15.83 7.69 -11.38
C PRO A 223 15.10 8.42 -12.51
N ALA A 224 14.00 9.10 -12.15
CA ALA A 224 13.27 9.93 -13.08
C ALA A 224 14.14 11.11 -13.57
N ASP A 225 13.90 11.52 -14.81
CA ASP A 225 14.45 12.77 -15.33
C ASP A 225 13.88 13.95 -14.53
N PRO A 226 14.72 14.79 -13.88
CA PRO A 226 14.25 15.95 -13.13
C PRO A 226 13.35 16.88 -13.94
N ASP A 227 13.58 17.00 -15.26
CA ASP A 227 12.78 17.87 -16.14
C ASP A 227 11.36 17.34 -16.38
N LEU A 228 11.12 16.06 -16.05
CA LEU A 228 9.81 15.42 -16.08
C LEU A 228 9.14 15.37 -14.71
N ILE A 229 9.80 15.79 -13.63
CA ILE A 229 9.17 15.81 -12.31
C ILE A 229 8.25 17.02 -12.21
N ARG A 230 7.03 16.77 -11.72
CA ARG A 230 6.03 17.81 -11.44
C ARG A 230 5.61 17.72 -9.98
N SER A 231 5.18 18.85 -9.44
CA SER A 231 4.65 18.95 -8.08
C SER A 231 3.31 19.66 -8.04
N GLY A 232 2.53 19.41 -6.99
CA GLY A 232 1.18 19.95 -6.86
C GLY A 232 0.47 19.51 -5.58
N PRO A 233 -0.81 19.90 -5.41
CA PRO A 233 -1.56 19.61 -4.20
C PRO A 233 -1.73 18.11 -3.99
N ARG A 234 -1.74 17.68 -2.73
CA ARG A 234 -1.96 16.28 -2.36
C ARG A 234 -3.42 15.87 -2.59
N THR A 235 -3.62 14.60 -2.88
CA THR A 235 -4.92 14.02 -3.23
C THR A 235 -5.68 13.65 -1.96
N GLY A 236 -6.94 14.07 -1.86
CA GLY A 236 -7.84 13.61 -0.80
C GLY A 236 -7.57 14.15 0.61
N ILE A 237 -6.70 15.14 0.78
CA ILE A 237 -6.42 15.79 2.08
C ILE A 237 -7.43 16.89 2.41
N SER A 238 -7.84 16.98 3.67
CA SER A 238 -8.81 17.97 4.15
C SER A 238 -8.18 19.27 4.68
N THR A 239 -6.89 19.23 5.02
CA THR A 239 -6.05 20.32 5.54
C THR A 239 -4.81 20.46 4.66
N ALA A 240 -4.10 21.60 4.72
CA ALA A 240 -2.87 21.85 3.95
C ALA A 240 -3.00 21.60 2.43
N LYS A 241 -4.15 21.99 1.86
CA LYS A 241 -4.57 21.65 0.48
C LYS A 241 -3.69 22.29 -0.59
N ASP A 242 -3.12 23.45 -0.29
CA ASP A 242 -2.31 24.22 -1.24
C ASP A 242 -0.83 23.84 -1.20
N THR A 243 -0.44 22.98 -0.25
CA THR A 243 0.94 22.52 -0.11
C THR A 243 1.32 21.59 -1.28
N PRO A 244 2.33 21.94 -2.10
CA PRO A 244 2.63 21.26 -3.36
C PRO A 244 3.49 19.99 -3.15
N TRP A 245 3.10 19.15 -2.19
CA TRP A 245 3.87 17.99 -1.74
C TRP A 245 3.40 16.66 -2.34
N ARG A 246 2.69 16.70 -3.47
CA ARG A 246 2.51 15.55 -4.36
C ARG A 246 3.47 15.67 -5.51
N PHE A 247 4.20 14.61 -5.82
CA PHE A 247 5.20 14.58 -6.88
C PHE A 247 4.90 13.43 -7.85
N TRP A 248 5.08 13.67 -9.16
CA TRP A 248 4.88 12.64 -10.19
C TRP A 248 5.75 12.87 -11.42
N ILE A 249 5.91 11.81 -12.22
CA ILE A 249 6.56 11.85 -13.53
C ILE A 249 5.53 12.28 -14.58
N ASP A 250 5.81 13.38 -15.28
CA ASP A 250 4.94 13.92 -16.33
C ASP A 250 4.77 12.93 -17.49
N GLY A 251 3.55 12.80 -18.00
CA GLY A 251 3.21 11.88 -19.09
C GLY A 251 3.21 10.38 -18.76
N ASP A 252 3.63 9.95 -17.56
CA ASP A 252 3.64 8.52 -17.20
C ASP A 252 2.21 7.99 -16.97
N GLU A 253 1.80 6.97 -17.74
CA GLU A 253 0.44 6.45 -17.72
C GLU A 253 0.02 5.80 -16.38
N THR A 254 0.99 5.46 -15.53
CA THR A 254 0.74 4.82 -14.23
C THR A 254 0.45 5.83 -13.11
N VAL A 255 0.66 7.13 -13.35
CA VAL A 255 0.31 8.20 -12.40
C VAL A 255 -1.21 8.21 -12.17
N SER A 256 -1.62 8.19 -10.91
CA SER A 256 -3.04 8.12 -10.55
C SER A 256 -3.78 9.43 -10.86
N PRO A 257 -5.10 9.37 -11.16
CA PRO A 257 -5.90 10.57 -11.38
C PRO A 257 -5.94 11.43 -10.10
N TYR A 258 -5.73 12.74 -10.24
CA TYR A 258 -5.90 13.68 -9.13
C TYR A 258 -7.36 13.70 -8.65
N ARG A 259 -7.54 13.76 -7.33
CA ARG A 259 -8.86 13.87 -6.68
C ARG A 259 -8.78 14.84 -5.50
N ALA A 260 -9.45 15.98 -5.61
CA ALA A 260 -9.62 16.90 -4.49
C ALA A 260 -10.48 16.26 -3.38
N HIS A 261 -10.24 16.64 -2.13
CA HIS A 261 -11.09 16.20 -1.01
C HIS A 261 -12.49 16.81 -1.13
N VAL A 262 -13.52 15.96 -1.13
CA VAL A 262 -14.93 16.38 -1.10
C VAL A 262 -15.45 16.22 0.34
N PRO A 263 -15.85 17.31 1.03
CA PRO A 263 -16.43 17.22 2.36
C PRO A 263 -17.66 16.31 2.37
N ARG A 264 -17.75 15.41 3.36
CA ARG A 264 -18.98 14.63 3.56
C ARG A 264 -20.10 15.59 3.98
N ARG A 265 -21.15 15.71 3.16
CA ARG A 265 -22.42 16.30 3.61
C ARG A 265 -22.92 15.48 4.79
N ARG A 266 -23.01 16.09 5.98
CA ARG A 266 -23.80 15.52 7.08
C ARG A 266 -25.26 15.57 6.64
N SER A 267 -25.91 14.41 6.54
CA SER A 267 -27.36 14.35 6.48
C SER A 267 -27.87 14.94 7.81
N ALA A 268 -28.61 16.03 7.77
CA ALA A 268 -29.32 16.53 8.94
C ALA A 268 -30.38 15.49 9.31
N ALA A 269 -30.08 14.62 10.27
CA ALA A 269 -31.10 13.79 10.89
C ALA A 269 -31.98 14.71 11.74
N ALA A 270 -33.28 14.71 11.44
CA ALA A 270 -34.30 15.53 12.04
C ALA A 270 -34.24 15.52 13.58
N THR A 271 -34.04 16.68 14.17
CA THR A 271 -34.34 16.92 15.58
C THR A 271 -35.81 17.29 15.67
N SER A 272 -36.68 16.29 15.81
CA SER A 272 -38.04 16.48 16.32
C SER A 272 -38.17 15.64 17.59
N VAL A 273 -37.68 16.18 18.71
CA VAL A 273 -38.06 15.68 20.02
C VAL A 273 -39.46 16.25 20.27
N GLY A 274 -40.46 15.38 20.19
CA GLY A 274 -41.83 15.70 20.57
C GLY A 274 -41.87 16.06 22.05
N GLU A 275 -42.40 17.24 22.33
CA GLU A 275 -42.78 17.69 23.66
C GLU A 275 -44.00 16.86 24.12
N ALA A 276 -43.86 16.10 25.21
CA ALA A 276 -44.97 15.39 25.82
C ALA A 276 -45.78 16.38 26.70
N PRO A 277 -47.13 16.39 26.62
CA PRO A 277 -47.93 17.26 27.47
C PRO A 277 -47.91 16.74 28.91
N ARG A 278 -47.75 17.66 29.86
CA ARG A 278 -47.89 17.38 31.30
C ARG A 278 -49.37 17.32 31.66
N SER A 279 -49.76 16.25 32.34
CA SER A 279 -50.94 16.17 33.21
C SER A 279 -50.58 15.34 34.43
#